data_AF-A0AAV6A7Q9-F1
#
_entry.id   AF-A0AAV6A7Q9-F1
#
_cell.length_a   1.000
_cell.length_b   1.000
_cell.length_c   1.000
_cell.angle_alpha   90.00
_cell.angle_beta   90.00
_cell.angle_gamma   90.00
#
_symmetry.space_group_name_H-M   'P 1'
#
loop_
_entity.id
_entity.type
_entity.pdbx_description
1 polymer ?
#
loop_
_entity_poly.entity_id
_entity_poly.type
_entity_poly.pdbx_seq_one_letter_code
_entity_poly.pdbx_strand_id
1 'polypeptide(L)'
;EIVAHLRALRARQPVRYWAFYSSQLGGIVTDPALMVLPFDDHIVHRGHGVFDTAAIVNGKIYDLEAHLDRFLRSANLSRLPLPCPRAEMREIIARTAAVSEKRDGSIRYWISAGPGSLGLPPAAGAEPGFFVMIFGGLAYPDSWYTDGLRVMTTTYPIKPPLYAVTKSTNYLPNVLMQLEAQEAGLDNGVFVDEAGHVGESSNMNVAFVGEDGVLRHPKFDHILSGCTSLRLLELARGVVGSLLRGVEVVDIPVAQARASREMLLIGSSVKVAPIVEWDRKPIGDGRPGPLARALRELLGRDMHEGTDRLIDVPY
;
A
#
# COMPACT_ATOMS: atom_id res chain seq x y z
N GLU A 1 -26.90 -1.41 -25.61
CA GLU A 1 -25.64 -1.74 -26.31
C GLU A 1 -24.39 -1.31 -25.54
N ILE A 2 -24.20 -0.02 -25.22
CA ILE A 2 -23.00 0.53 -24.55
C ILE A 2 -22.66 -0.18 -23.23
N VAL A 3 -23.61 -0.35 -22.31
CA VAL A 3 -23.37 -1.02 -21.02
C VAL A 3 -22.94 -2.48 -21.22
N ALA A 4 -23.49 -3.17 -22.22
CA ALA A 4 -23.08 -4.54 -22.53
C ALA A 4 -21.63 -4.61 -23.04
N HIS A 5 -21.22 -3.63 -23.86
CA HIS A 5 -19.83 -3.49 -24.30
C HIS A 5 -18.89 -3.23 -23.13
N LEU A 6 -19.25 -2.33 -22.20
CA LEU A 6 -18.47 -2.07 -20.99
C LEU A 6 -18.33 -3.32 -20.11
N ARG A 7 -19.41 -4.09 -19.92
CA ARG A 7 -19.35 -5.37 -19.19
C ARG A 7 -18.40 -6.36 -19.86
N ALA A 8 -18.46 -6.49 -21.18
CA ALA A 8 -17.59 -7.38 -21.94
C ALA A 8 -16.11 -6.98 -21.83
N LEU A 9 -15.80 -5.68 -21.82
CA LEU A 9 -14.45 -5.17 -21.59
C LEU A 9 -13.95 -5.55 -20.19
N ARG A 10 -14.79 -5.36 -19.16
CA ARG A 10 -14.45 -5.66 -17.76
C ARG A 10 -14.24 -7.15 -17.50
N ALA A 11 -15.02 -8.02 -18.15
CA ALA A 11 -14.91 -9.47 -17.99
C ALA A 11 -13.56 -10.05 -18.45
N ARG A 12 -12.79 -9.32 -19.27
CA ARG A 12 -11.47 -9.74 -19.77
C ARG A 12 -10.32 -9.37 -18.82
N GLN A 13 -10.57 -8.57 -17.79
CA GLN A 13 -9.51 -8.11 -16.88
C GLN A 13 -9.10 -9.22 -15.90
N PRO A 14 -7.80 -9.35 -15.59
CA PRO A 14 -7.31 -10.43 -14.71
C PRO A 14 -7.73 -10.25 -13.26
N VAL A 15 -7.93 -9.00 -12.81
CA VAL A 15 -8.38 -8.67 -11.46
C VAL A 15 -9.89 -8.64 -11.42
N ARG A 16 -10.48 -9.36 -10.46
CA ARG A 16 -11.91 -9.36 -10.21
C ARG A 16 -12.28 -8.28 -9.19
N TYR A 17 -13.14 -7.37 -9.60
CA TYR A 17 -13.78 -6.37 -8.75
C TYR A 17 -15.17 -6.86 -8.36
N TRP A 18 -15.54 -6.70 -7.08
CA TRP A 18 -16.73 -7.33 -6.51
C TRP A 18 -17.80 -6.34 -6.06
N ALA A 19 -17.39 -5.21 -5.50
CA ALA A 19 -18.31 -4.15 -5.08
C ALA A 19 -17.61 -2.79 -5.19
N PHE A 20 -18.40 -1.75 -5.46
CA PHE A 20 -17.94 -0.38 -5.58
C PHE A 20 -18.95 0.59 -5.00
N TYR A 21 -18.56 1.35 -3.98
CA TYR A 21 -19.29 2.53 -3.54
C TYR A 21 -18.81 3.78 -4.28
N SER A 22 -19.73 4.65 -4.65
CA SER A 22 -19.45 5.99 -5.14
C SER A 22 -20.40 6.99 -4.52
N SER A 23 -19.87 8.02 -3.86
CA SER A 23 -20.68 9.14 -3.36
C SER A 23 -21.41 9.88 -4.48
N GLN A 24 -20.83 9.91 -5.69
CA GLN A 24 -21.44 10.54 -6.85
C GLN A 24 -22.62 9.74 -7.42
N LEU A 25 -22.60 8.41 -7.28
CA LEU A 25 -23.76 7.56 -7.60
C LEU A 25 -24.76 7.49 -6.45
N GLY A 26 -24.36 7.90 -5.24
CA GLY A 26 -25.16 7.81 -4.02
C GLY A 26 -25.36 6.38 -3.50
N GLY A 27 -24.47 5.43 -3.86
CA GLY A 27 -24.69 4.03 -3.48
C GLY A 27 -23.59 3.04 -3.87
N ILE A 28 -23.88 1.77 -3.62
CA ILE A 28 -23.00 0.62 -3.89
C ILE A 28 -23.52 -0.12 -5.14
N VAL A 29 -22.61 -0.44 -6.07
CA VAL A 29 -22.87 -1.27 -7.25
C VAL A 29 -21.96 -2.49 -7.27
N THR A 30 -22.46 -3.60 -7.80
CA THR A 30 -21.69 -4.84 -8.02
C THR A 30 -21.40 -5.11 -9.49
N ASP A 31 -22.04 -4.37 -10.41
CA ASP A 31 -21.78 -4.45 -11.84
C ASP A 31 -20.49 -3.70 -12.19
N PRO A 32 -19.42 -4.38 -12.67
CA PRO A 32 -18.16 -3.74 -13.03
C PRO A 32 -18.28 -2.64 -14.10
N ALA A 33 -19.33 -2.65 -14.91
CA ALA A 33 -19.58 -1.60 -15.90
C ALA A 33 -20.01 -0.26 -15.26
N LEU A 34 -20.51 -0.28 -14.02
CA LEU A 34 -20.89 0.92 -13.26
C LEU A 34 -19.78 1.40 -12.32
N MET A 35 -18.67 0.66 -12.24
CA MET A 35 -17.49 1.03 -11.46
C MET A 35 -16.63 2.03 -12.26
N VAL A 36 -17.13 3.26 -12.36
CA VAL A 36 -16.56 4.33 -13.18
C VAL A 36 -16.36 5.62 -12.37
N LEU A 37 -15.44 6.45 -12.84
CA LEU A 37 -15.21 7.81 -12.37
C LEU A 37 -15.48 8.80 -13.52
N PRO A 38 -16.01 9.99 -13.23
CA PRO A 38 -16.16 11.04 -14.24
C PRO A 38 -14.77 11.54 -14.65
N PHE A 39 -14.59 11.75 -15.95
CA PHE A 39 -13.29 12.10 -16.52
C PHE A 39 -12.82 13.52 -16.16
N ASP A 40 -13.76 14.41 -15.86
CA ASP A 40 -13.52 15.76 -15.40
C ASP A 40 -13.29 15.85 -13.87
N ASP A 41 -13.25 14.73 -13.15
CA ASP A 41 -12.77 14.69 -11.78
C ASP A 41 -11.25 14.91 -11.74
N HIS A 42 -10.81 15.86 -10.92
CA HIS A 42 -9.40 16.22 -10.76
C HIS A 42 -8.51 15.03 -10.33
N ILE A 43 -9.05 13.97 -9.72
CA ILE A 43 -8.26 12.76 -9.45
C ILE A 43 -7.75 12.09 -10.73
N VAL A 44 -8.48 12.21 -11.85
CA VAL A 44 -8.19 11.59 -13.15
C VAL A 44 -7.13 12.39 -13.90
N HIS A 45 -7.28 13.71 -13.98
CA HIS A 45 -6.44 14.54 -14.87
C HIS A 45 -5.46 15.48 -14.15
N ARG A 46 -5.50 15.57 -12.82
CA ARG A 46 -4.53 16.33 -12.00
C ARG A 46 -3.83 15.51 -10.91
N GLY A 47 -4.30 14.29 -10.65
CA GLY A 47 -3.81 13.51 -9.50
C GLY A 47 -4.19 14.15 -8.15
N HIS A 48 -5.21 15.02 -8.12
CA HIS A 48 -5.66 15.67 -6.88
C HIS A 48 -6.64 14.74 -6.14
N GLY A 49 -6.09 13.66 -5.63
CA GLY A 49 -6.82 12.68 -4.83
C GLY A 49 -5.87 11.86 -3.97
N VAL A 50 -6.44 11.27 -2.92
CA VAL A 50 -5.72 10.37 -2.00
C VAL A 50 -6.40 9.03 -1.95
N PHE A 51 -5.64 8.01 -1.55
CA PHE A 51 -6.18 6.66 -1.40
C PHE A 51 -5.54 5.94 -0.22
N ASP A 52 -6.25 4.95 0.31
CA ASP A 52 -5.66 3.96 1.20
C ASP A 52 -6.14 2.55 0.86
N THR A 53 -5.52 1.53 1.45
CA THR A 53 -5.83 0.13 1.18
C THR A 53 -5.74 -0.69 2.45
N ALA A 54 -6.87 -1.30 2.83
CA ALA A 54 -6.98 -2.25 3.93
C ALA A 54 -7.23 -3.68 3.39
N ALA A 55 -7.08 -4.68 4.27
CA ALA A 55 -7.33 -6.08 3.92
C ALA A 55 -8.60 -6.59 4.59
N ILE A 56 -9.32 -7.48 3.89
CA ILE A 56 -10.34 -8.34 4.48
C ILE A 56 -9.67 -9.69 4.74
N VAL A 57 -9.75 -10.18 5.98
CA VAL A 57 -9.20 -11.47 6.41
C VAL A 57 -10.27 -12.18 7.24
N ASN A 58 -10.68 -13.37 6.80
CA ASN A 58 -11.71 -14.18 7.47
C ASN A 58 -12.96 -13.38 7.91
N GLY A 59 -13.45 -12.53 7.03
CA GLY A 59 -14.64 -11.72 7.27
C GLY A 59 -14.44 -10.47 8.12
N LYS A 60 -13.19 -10.11 8.45
CA LYS A 60 -12.87 -8.94 9.27
C LYS A 60 -11.96 -7.98 8.50
N ILE A 61 -12.10 -6.68 8.74
CA ILE A 61 -11.21 -5.65 8.19
C ILE A 61 -10.06 -5.43 9.15
N TYR A 62 -8.84 -5.64 8.68
CA TYR A 62 -7.63 -5.52 9.50
C TYR A 62 -7.06 -4.11 9.50
N ASP A 63 -6.77 -3.59 10.70
CA ASP A 63 -6.09 -2.34 11.02
C ASP A 63 -6.72 -1.08 10.41
N LEU A 64 -8.04 -1.11 10.16
CA LEU A 64 -8.76 -0.06 9.43
C LEU A 64 -8.60 1.32 10.09
N GLU A 65 -8.60 1.40 11.42
CA GLU A 65 -8.49 2.68 12.12
C GLU A 65 -7.14 3.37 11.85
N ALA A 66 -6.03 2.61 11.83
CA ALA A 66 -4.71 3.16 11.48
C ALA A 66 -4.64 3.58 10.00
N HIS A 67 -5.28 2.81 9.12
CA HIS A 67 -5.42 3.18 7.72
C HIS A 67 -6.26 4.45 7.53
N LEU A 68 -7.36 4.64 8.29
CA LEU A 68 -8.16 5.86 8.28
C LEU A 68 -7.38 7.06 8.83
N ASP A 69 -6.59 6.90 9.89
CA ASP A 69 -5.72 7.97 10.40
C ASP A 69 -4.77 8.50 9.33
N ARG A 70 -4.14 7.60 8.58
CA ARG A 70 -3.25 7.97 7.46
C ARG A 70 -4.01 8.58 6.29
N PHE A 71 -5.17 8.04 5.97
CA PHE A 71 -6.01 8.54 4.89
C PHE A 71 -6.43 9.99 5.13
N LEU A 72 -6.92 10.31 6.34
CA LEU A 72 -7.33 11.66 6.73
C LEU A 72 -6.14 12.63 6.78
N ARG A 73 -4.98 12.20 7.28
CA ARG A 73 -3.75 13.00 7.21
C ARG A 73 -3.35 13.30 5.77
N SER A 74 -3.43 12.31 4.88
CA SER A 74 -3.12 12.49 3.45
C SER A 74 -4.09 13.46 2.79
N ALA A 75 -5.39 13.37 3.11
CA ALA A 75 -6.40 14.30 2.63
C ALA A 75 -6.10 15.74 3.09
N ASN A 76 -5.75 15.93 4.37
CA ASN A 76 -5.37 17.23 4.92
C ASN A 76 -4.13 17.82 4.24
N LEU A 77 -3.06 17.04 4.08
CA LEU A 77 -1.83 17.46 3.38
C LEU A 77 -2.10 17.83 1.91
N SER A 78 -3.09 17.18 1.29
CA SER A 78 -3.53 17.44 -0.09
C SER A 78 -4.58 18.54 -0.20
N ARG A 79 -4.96 19.19 0.91
CA ARG A 79 -6.04 20.19 0.99
C ARG A 79 -7.36 19.70 0.39
N LEU A 80 -7.68 18.43 0.61
CA LEU A 80 -8.95 17.83 0.20
C LEU A 80 -9.98 17.99 1.32
N PRO A 81 -11.16 18.58 1.05
CA PRO A 81 -12.25 18.57 2.01
C PRO A 81 -12.71 17.12 2.23
N LEU A 82 -13.11 16.81 3.46
CA LEU A 82 -13.67 15.50 3.76
C LEU A 82 -15.14 15.45 3.31
N PRO A 83 -15.54 14.49 2.46
CA PRO A 83 -16.92 14.40 1.98
C PRO A 83 -17.91 13.96 3.07
N CYS A 84 -17.44 13.28 4.10
CA CYS A 84 -18.23 12.88 5.26
C CYS A 84 -17.35 12.67 6.51
N PRO A 85 -17.93 12.54 7.71
CA PRO A 85 -17.17 12.23 8.92
C PRO A 85 -16.48 10.86 8.89
N ARG A 86 -15.39 10.69 9.64
CA ARG A 86 -14.65 9.42 9.77
C ARG A 86 -15.55 8.21 10.06
N ALA A 87 -16.50 8.36 10.98
CA ALA A 87 -17.39 7.28 11.40
C ALA A 87 -18.25 6.79 10.22
N GLU A 88 -18.72 7.71 9.38
CA GLU A 88 -19.50 7.40 8.18
C GLU A 88 -18.63 6.74 7.11
N MET A 89 -17.40 7.22 6.89
CA MET A 89 -16.44 6.55 5.99
C MET A 89 -16.22 5.08 6.40
N ARG A 90 -16.05 4.84 7.71
CA ARG A 90 -15.88 3.48 8.26
C ARG A 90 -17.09 2.60 7.97
N GLU A 91 -18.29 3.11 8.19
CA GLU A 91 -19.53 2.39 7.91
C GLU A 91 -19.67 2.08 6.41
N ILE A 92 -19.44 3.06 5.54
CA ILE A 92 -19.48 2.88 4.08
C ILE A 92 -18.49 1.80 3.65
N ILE A 93 -17.26 1.83 4.17
CA ILE A 93 -16.25 0.81 3.88
C ILE A 93 -16.73 -0.59 4.30
N ALA A 94 -17.23 -0.75 5.52
CA ALA A 94 -17.72 -2.02 6.03
C ALA A 94 -18.94 -2.54 5.26
N ARG A 95 -19.91 -1.67 4.93
CA ARG A 95 -21.09 -2.02 4.13
C ARG A 95 -20.72 -2.41 2.71
N THR A 96 -19.77 -1.72 2.09
CA THR A 96 -19.28 -2.07 0.74
C THR A 96 -18.62 -3.45 0.76
N ALA A 97 -17.83 -3.75 1.81
CA ALA A 97 -17.27 -5.08 2.02
C ALA A 97 -18.36 -6.16 2.18
N ALA A 98 -19.40 -5.89 2.98
CA ALA A 98 -20.52 -6.81 3.17
C ALA A 98 -21.24 -7.15 1.86
N VAL A 99 -21.57 -6.15 1.03
CA VAL A 99 -22.22 -6.32 -0.28
C VAL A 99 -21.39 -7.16 -1.24
N SER A 100 -20.06 -7.23 -1.07
CA SER A 100 -19.21 -8.10 -1.89
C SER A 100 -19.33 -9.60 -1.56
N GLU A 101 -19.85 -9.93 -0.38
CA GLU A 101 -19.94 -11.28 0.19
C GLU A 101 -18.58 -11.99 0.34
N LYS A 102 -17.46 -11.28 0.19
CA LYS A 102 -16.11 -11.86 0.22
C LYS A 102 -15.49 -11.75 1.59
N ARG A 103 -15.12 -12.91 2.15
CA ARG A 103 -14.46 -13.03 3.44
C ARG A 103 -12.96 -12.73 3.40
N ASP A 104 -12.36 -12.73 2.22
CA ASP A 104 -10.95 -12.40 2.01
C ASP A 104 -10.80 -11.50 0.77
N GLY A 105 -9.90 -10.53 0.85
CA GLY A 105 -9.66 -9.61 -0.26
C GLY A 105 -9.00 -8.31 0.17
N SER A 106 -9.11 -7.31 -0.71
CA SER A 106 -8.60 -5.97 -0.48
C SER A 106 -9.72 -4.94 -0.61
N ILE A 107 -9.64 -3.94 0.27
CA ILE A 107 -10.46 -2.74 0.24
C ILE A 107 -9.54 -1.62 -0.18
N ARG A 108 -9.84 -0.93 -1.29
CA ARG A 108 -9.18 0.32 -1.62
C ARG A 108 -10.21 1.43 -1.67
N TYR A 109 -9.88 2.58 -1.11
CA TYR A 109 -10.80 3.70 -1.06
C TYR A 109 -10.07 5.01 -1.34
N TRP A 110 -10.80 5.97 -1.90
CA TRP A 110 -10.25 7.23 -2.42
C TRP A 110 -11.09 8.43 -1.99
N ILE A 111 -10.43 9.56 -1.78
CA ILE A 111 -11.05 10.89 -1.83
C ILE A 111 -10.52 11.61 -3.07
N SER A 112 -11.40 12.21 -3.85
CA SER A 112 -11.05 13.11 -4.95
C SER A 112 -11.43 14.56 -4.62
N ALA A 113 -10.80 15.52 -5.31
CA ALA A 113 -11.21 16.93 -5.21
C ALA A 113 -12.57 17.22 -5.88
N GLY A 114 -13.04 16.31 -6.74
CA GLY A 114 -14.33 16.41 -7.42
C GLY A 114 -14.23 16.89 -8.89
N PRO A 115 -15.36 16.84 -9.60
CA PRO A 115 -15.48 17.22 -11.01
C PRO A 115 -15.72 18.73 -11.24
N GLY A 116 -15.86 19.13 -12.50
CA GLY A 116 -16.43 20.43 -12.87
C GLY A 116 -15.45 21.46 -13.46
N SER A 117 -14.15 21.17 -13.54
CA SER A 117 -13.19 22.05 -14.20
C SER A 117 -11.96 21.28 -14.69
N LEU A 118 -11.39 21.70 -15.81
CA LEU A 118 -10.04 21.28 -16.23
C LEU A 118 -8.97 22.31 -15.82
N GLY A 119 -9.29 23.23 -14.92
CA GLY A 119 -8.33 24.15 -14.33
C GLY A 119 -7.31 23.45 -13.42
N LEU A 120 -6.45 24.25 -12.77
CA LEU A 120 -5.62 23.77 -11.67
C LEU A 120 -6.42 23.70 -10.35
N PRO A 121 -7.09 24.78 -9.90
CA PRO A 121 -8.03 24.66 -8.79
C PRO A 121 -9.32 23.94 -9.23
N PRO A 122 -9.93 23.13 -8.35
CA PRO A 122 -11.27 22.59 -8.57
C PRO A 122 -12.28 23.71 -8.85
N ALA A 123 -13.38 23.36 -9.52
CA ALA A 123 -14.48 24.32 -9.74
C ALA A 123 -15.00 24.86 -8.41
N ALA A 124 -15.47 26.11 -8.40
CA ALA A 124 -16.15 26.65 -7.24
C ALA A 124 -17.39 25.81 -6.93
N GLY A 125 -17.48 25.30 -5.70
CA GLY A 125 -18.56 24.40 -5.28
C GLY A 125 -18.40 22.94 -5.74
N ALA A 126 -17.24 22.54 -6.27
CA ALA A 126 -16.96 21.13 -6.55
C ALA A 126 -17.10 20.29 -5.26
N GLU A 127 -17.88 19.21 -5.34
CA GLU A 127 -18.07 18.28 -4.24
C GLU A 127 -17.01 17.16 -4.30
N PRO A 128 -16.25 16.93 -3.21
CA PRO A 128 -15.29 15.83 -3.15
C PRO A 128 -15.95 14.47 -3.34
N GLY A 129 -15.33 13.62 -4.15
CA GLY A 129 -15.76 12.22 -4.28
C GLY A 129 -15.24 11.36 -3.14
N PHE A 130 -16.04 10.40 -2.67
CA PHE A 130 -15.60 9.26 -1.87
C PHE A 130 -15.94 7.96 -2.58
N PHE A 131 -14.93 7.11 -2.76
CA PHE A 131 -15.07 5.86 -3.50
C PHE A 131 -14.49 4.71 -2.69
N VAL A 132 -15.14 3.55 -2.70
CA VAL A 132 -14.63 2.33 -2.06
C VAL A 132 -14.76 1.18 -3.04
N MET A 133 -13.71 0.38 -3.19
CA MET A 133 -13.66 -0.76 -4.10
C MET A 133 -13.19 -2.00 -3.36
N ILE A 134 -13.95 -3.09 -3.53
CA ILE A 134 -13.64 -4.42 -2.99
C ILE A 134 -13.20 -5.32 -4.15
N PHE A 135 -12.04 -5.94 -4.01
CA PHE A 135 -11.43 -6.76 -5.07
C PHE A 135 -10.54 -7.85 -4.49
N GLY A 136 -10.13 -8.80 -5.35
CA GLY A 136 -9.32 -9.97 -4.96
C GLY A 136 -7.93 -9.69 -4.39
N GLY A 137 -7.52 -8.42 -4.32
CA GLY A 137 -6.17 -8.04 -3.91
C GLY A 137 -5.13 -8.17 -5.01
N LEU A 138 -3.87 -7.95 -4.63
CA LEU A 138 -2.71 -8.17 -5.50
C LEU A 138 -2.08 -9.50 -5.10
N ALA A 139 -1.99 -10.43 -6.03
CA ALA A 139 -1.25 -11.67 -5.86
C ALA A 139 0.22 -11.44 -6.24
N TYR A 140 1.12 -11.92 -5.39
CA TYR A 140 2.56 -11.96 -5.67
C TYR A 140 2.97 -13.42 -5.85
N PRO A 141 3.95 -13.72 -6.71
CA PRO A 141 4.36 -15.09 -6.97
C PRO A 141 4.95 -15.72 -5.71
N ASP A 142 4.70 -17.01 -5.50
CA ASP A 142 5.22 -17.74 -4.33
C ASP A 142 6.76 -17.72 -4.25
N SER A 143 7.42 -17.61 -5.40
CA SER A 143 8.87 -17.48 -5.52
C SER A 143 9.43 -16.28 -4.77
N TRP A 144 8.66 -15.21 -4.58
CA TRP A 144 9.10 -14.08 -3.75
C TRP A 144 9.35 -14.47 -2.30
N TYR A 145 8.74 -15.54 -1.82
CA TYR A 145 8.89 -16.02 -0.46
C TYR A 145 9.80 -17.25 -0.36
N THR A 146 9.82 -18.12 -1.38
CA THR A 146 10.67 -19.32 -1.38
C THR A 146 12.08 -19.06 -1.87
N ASP A 147 12.23 -18.19 -2.88
CA ASP A 147 13.49 -17.92 -3.58
C ASP A 147 14.01 -16.51 -3.25
N GLY A 148 13.09 -15.58 -2.97
CA GLY A 148 13.38 -14.19 -2.64
C GLY A 148 13.37 -13.25 -3.83
N LEU A 149 13.15 -11.96 -3.56
CA LEU A 149 13.13 -10.92 -4.59
C LEU A 149 14.52 -10.44 -4.95
N ARG A 150 14.68 -10.04 -6.21
CA ARG A 150 15.84 -9.32 -6.72
C ARG A 150 15.43 -7.89 -7.06
N VAL A 151 16.10 -6.92 -6.46
CA VAL A 151 15.77 -5.50 -6.62
C VAL A 151 16.92 -4.70 -7.20
N MET A 152 16.62 -3.52 -7.73
CA MET A 152 17.61 -2.53 -8.14
C MET A 152 17.44 -1.20 -7.42
N THR A 153 18.50 -0.40 -7.39
CA THR A 153 18.39 1.04 -7.18
C THR A 153 17.80 1.66 -8.45
N THR A 154 16.67 2.33 -8.33
CA THR A 154 16.03 2.97 -9.49
C THR A 154 16.78 4.20 -9.95
N THR A 155 16.71 4.50 -11.25
CA THR A 155 17.23 5.79 -11.78
C THR A 155 16.22 6.93 -11.64
N TYR A 156 14.95 6.62 -11.31
CA TYR A 156 13.93 7.64 -11.07
C TYR A 156 14.10 8.27 -9.69
N PRO A 157 14.00 9.60 -9.58
CA PRO A 157 14.20 10.28 -8.30
C PRO A 157 13.11 9.89 -7.29
N ILE A 158 13.50 9.79 -6.02
CA ILE A 158 12.55 9.70 -4.92
C ILE A 158 11.61 10.91 -4.94
N LYS A 159 10.36 10.70 -4.54
CA LYS A 159 9.40 11.80 -4.45
C LYS A 159 9.88 12.85 -3.43
N PRO A 160 9.63 14.14 -3.69
CA PRO A 160 9.83 15.17 -2.66
C PRO A 160 9.02 14.82 -1.39
N PRO A 161 9.49 15.23 -0.20
CA PRO A 161 9.00 14.70 1.08
C PRO A 161 7.48 14.76 1.25
N LEU A 162 6.85 15.87 0.88
CA LEU A 162 5.39 16.05 0.93
C LEU A 162 4.64 14.94 0.17
N TYR A 163 5.10 14.59 -1.02
CA TYR A 163 4.47 13.57 -1.87
C TYR A 163 4.84 12.14 -1.47
N ALA A 164 5.99 11.96 -0.78
CA ALA A 164 6.41 10.66 -0.26
C ALA A 164 5.58 10.25 0.96
N VAL A 165 5.35 11.18 1.91
CA VAL A 165 4.58 10.90 3.13
C VAL A 165 3.06 10.92 2.91
N THR A 166 2.60 11.48 1.78
CA THR A 166 1.18 11.56 1.41
C THR A 166 0.79 10.41 0.48
N LYS A 167 -0.18 9.57 0.88
CA LYS A 167 -0.69 8.49 0.03
C LYS A 167 -1.66 9.02 -1.05
N SER A 168 -1.13 9.79 -1.99
CA SER A 168 -1.88 10.38 -3.10
C SER A 168 -1.93 9.48 -4.33
N THR A 169 -2.75 9.82 -5.33
CA THR A 169 -2.76 9.13 -6.64
C THR A 169 -1.58 9.50 -7.55
N ASN A 170 -0.66 10.37 -7.11
CA ASN A 170 0.57 10.73 -7.82
C ASN A 170 1.63 9.62 -7.72
N TYR A 171 1.39 8.49 -8.39
CA TYR A 171 2.21 7.27 -8.34
C TYR A 171 3.08 7.06 -9.59
N LEU A 172 3.17 8.03 -10.50
CA LEU A 172 3.97 7.88 -11.72
C LEU A 172 5.43 7.48 -11.45
N PRO A 173 6.18 8.08 -10.49
CA PRO A 173 7.53 7.63 -10.18
C PRO A 173 7.60 6.16 -9.75
N ASN A 174 6.61 5.70 -8.98
CA ASN A 174 6.52 4.30 -8.54
C ASN A 174 6.26 3.34 -9.70
N VAL A 175 5.40 3.73 -10.64
CA VAL A 175 5.12 2.97 -11.87
C VAL A 175 6.38 2.88 -12.72
N LEU A 176 7.06 4.00 -12.94
CA LEU A 176 8.27 4.07 -13.75
C LEU A 176 9.39 3.20 -13.17
N MET A 177 9.59 3.23 -11.86
CA MET A 177 10.53 2.32 -11.19
C MET A 177 10.17 0.84 -11.39
N GLN A 178 8.88 0.48 -11.30
CA GLN A 178 8.47 -0.91 -11.49
C GLN A 178 8.70 -1.38 -12.93
N LEU A 179 8.47 -0.51 -13.92
CA LEU A 179 8.74 -0.79 -15.34
C LEU A 179 10.24 -0.95 -15.58
N GLU A 180 11.06 -0.05 -15.03
CA GLU A 180 12.53 -0.13 -15.10
C GLU A 180 13.06 -1.45 -14.55
N ALA A 181 12.56 -1.90 -13.39
CA ALA A 181 12.95 -3.18 -12.82
C ALA A 181 12.57 -4.36 -13.74
N GLN A 182 11.37 -4.34 -14.32
CA GLN A 182 10.92 -5.38 -15.24
C GLN A 182 11.78 -5.43 -16.51
N GLU A 183 12.11 -4.28 -17.09
CA GLU A 183 13.01 -4.18 -18.24
C GLU A 183 14.42 -4.70 -17.93
N ALA A 184 14.89 -4.51 -16.70
CA ALA A 184 16.16 -5.03 -16.21
C ALA A 184 16.12 -6.54 -15.83
N GLY A 185 14.95 -7.19 -15.91
CA GLY A 185 14.76 -8.59 -15.52
C GLY A 185 14.72 -8.83 -14.00
N LEU A 186 14.37 -7.80 -13.24
CA LEU A 186 14.30 -7.76 -11.77
C LEU A 186 12.85 -7.63 -11.28
N ASP A 187 12.63 -7.88 -10.00
CA ASP A 187 11.29 -7.97 -9.41
C ASP A 187 10.73 -6.60 -9.00
N ASN A 188 11.58 -5.69 -8.50
CA ASN A 188 11.19 -4.35 -8.05
C ASN A 188 12.41 -3.41 -7.99
N GLY A 189 12.18 -2.15 -7.59
CA GLY A 189 13.22 -1.18 -7.30
C GLY A 189 13.17 -0.64 -5.88
N VAL A 190 14.20 0.09 -5.49
CA VAL A 190 14.35 0.80 -4.22
C VAL A 190 14.79 2.23 -4.51
N PHE A 191 14.05 3.20 -3.97
CA PHE A 191 14.45 4.60 -4.00
C PHE A 191 15.60 4.86 -3.02
N VAL A 192 16.51 5.73 -3.43
CA VAL A 192 17.61 6.25 -2.61
C VAL A 192 17.53 7.77 -2.66
N ASP A 193 17.72 8.41 -1.52
CA ASP A 193 17.69 9.88 -1.43
C ASP A 193 19.01 10.51 -1.87
N GLU A 194 19.03 11.84 -1.99
CA GLU A 194 20.20 12.60 -2.41
C GLU A 194 21.37 12.52 -1.40
N ALA A 195 21.09 12.17 -0.15
CA ALA A 195 22.09 11.96 0.90
C ALA A 195 22.66 10.53 0.91
N GLY A 196 22.19 9.65 0.02
CA GLY A 196 22.65 8.26 -0.07
C GLY A 196 22.02 7.33 0.97
N HIS A 197 20.89 7.71 1.56
CA HIS A 197 20.10 6.86 2.43
C HIS A 197 19.01 6.12 1.67
N VAL A 198 18.63 4.96 2.20
CA VAL A 198 17.56 4.13 1.65
C VAL A 198 16.20 4.77 1.91
N GLY A 199 15.38 4.88 0.87
CA GLY A 199 13.97 5.25 0.95
C GLY A 199 13.05 4.03 1.05
N GLU A 200 12.10 3.92 0.11
CA GLU A 200 11.12 2.83 0.03
C GLU A 200 11.12 2.17 -1.36
N SER A 201 10.37 1.08 -1.52
CA SER A 201 10.15 0.41 -2.80
C SER A 201 8.89 0.94 -3.50
N SER A 202 8.41 0.29 -4.58
CA SER A 202 7.41 0.89 -5.49
C SER A 202 6.08 1.15 -4.81
N ASN A 203 5.68 0.36 -3.82
CA ASN A 203 4.46 0.61 -3.05
C ASN A 203 4.52 0.00 -1.64
N MET A 204 5.75 -0.23 -1.17
CA MET A 204 6.09 -1.01 0.02
C MET A 204 7.30 -0.38 0.69
N ASN A 205 7.38 -0.49 2.01
CA ASN A 205 8.57 -0.09 2.74
C ASN A 205 9.64 -1.20 2.70
N VAL A 206 10.86 -0.86 3.08
CA VAL A 206 11.96 -1.83 3.23
C VAL A 206 12.48 -1.82 4.66
N ALA A 207 13.03 -2.94 5.10
CA ALA A 207 13.74 -3.05 6.37
C ALA A 207 14.94 -3.98 6.24
N PHE A 208 15.86 -3.90 7.19
CA PHE A 208 17.15 -4.56 7.14
C PHE A 208 17.47 -5.20 8.47
N VAL A 209 18.04 -6.39 8.47
CA VAL A 209 18.61 -6.99 9.68
C VAL A 209 20.12 -6.99 9.57
N GLY A 210 20.77 -6.24 10.45
CA GLY A 210 22.24 -6.18 10.52
C GLY A 210 22.86 -7.47 11.06
N GLU A 211 24.19 -7.60 10.93
CA GLU A 211 24.95 -8.70 11.53
C GLU A 211 24.82 -8.74 13.07
N ASP A 212 24.56 -7.58 13.67
CA ASP A 212 24.27 -7.42 15.10
C ASP A 212 22.88 -7.91 15.52
N GLY A 213 22.07 -8.40 14.57
CA GLY A 213 20.72 -8.91 14.81
C GLY A 213 19.68 -7.83 15.10
N VAL A 214 19.98 -6.56 14.81
CA VAL A 214 19.06 -5.43 14.97
C VAL A 214 18.26 -5.22 13.68
N LEU A 215 16.93 -5.14 13.79
CA LEU A 215 16.04 -4.76 12.70
C LEU A 215 16.05 -3.24 12.54
N ARG A 216 16.42 -2.74 11.37
CA ARG A 216 16.47 -1.32 11.01
C ARG A 216 15.46 -1.01 9.93
N HIS A 217 14.71 0.06 10.12
CA HIS A 217 13.75 0.57 9.14
C HIS A 217 14.07 2.04 8.85
N PRO A 218 14.00 2.51 7.59
CA PRO A 218 14.19 3.93 7.28
C PRO A 218 13.18 4.83 8.02
N LYS A 219 13.55 6.08 8.32
CA LYS A 219 12.61 7.04 8.94
C LYS A 219 11.44 7.36 8.03
N PHE A 220 10.28 7.67 8.63
CA PHE A 220 9.06 8.02 7.91
C PHE A 220 8.98 9.48 7.44
N ASP A 221 10.08 10.22 7.51
CA ASP A 221 10.12 11.64 7.15
C ASP A 221 10.17 11.83 5.62
N HIS A 222 10.66 10.82 4.91
CA HIS A 222 10.88 10.84 3.45
C HIS A 222 10.26 9.64 2.71
N ILE A 223 9.44 8.85 3.41
CA ILE A 223 8.74 7.69 2.85
C ILE A 223 7.33 7.58 3.44
N LEU A 224 6.50 6.71 2.89
CA LEU A 224 5.16 6.51 3.42
C LEU A 224 5.23 5.85 4.82
N SER A 225 4.48 6.41 5.79
CA SER A 225 4.21 5.72 7.06
C SER A 225 3.30 4.51 6.85
N GLY A 226 3.87 3.40 6.41
CA GLY A 226 3.19 2.14 6.14
C GLY A 226 2.49 1.59 7.38
N CYS A 227 1.15 1.43 7.39
CA CYS A 227 0.43 0.81 8.51
C CYS A 227 1.00 -0.59 8.83
N THR A 228 1.30 -1.38 7.80
CA THR A 228 1.95 -2.68 7.96
C THR A 228 3.35 -2.57 8.58
N SER A 229 4.19 -1.61 8.16
CA SER A 229 5.50 -1.40 8.78
C SER A 229 5.41 -0.94 10.21
N LEU A 230 4.52 0.01 10.52
CA LEU A 230 4.29 0.49 11.88
C LEU A 230 3.89 -0.66 12.81
N ARG A 231 2.93 -1.49 12.37
CA ARG A 231 2.52 -2.66 13.14
C ARG A 231 3.61 -3.73 13.22
N LEU A 232 4.35 -3.97 12.14
CA LEU A 232 5.47 -4.91 12.15
C LEU A 232 6.57 -4.48 13.13
N LEU A 233 6.90 -3.19 13.19
CA LEU A 233 7.88 -2.65 14.14
C LEU A 233 7.40 -2.81 15.59
N GLU A 234 6.10 -2.64 15.85
CA GLU A 234 5.51 -2.90 17.17
C GLU A 234 5.64 -4.38 17.56
N LEU A 235 5.24 -5.29 16.66
CA LEU A 235 5.34 -6.74 16.87
C LEU A 235 6.80 -7.18 17.02
N ALA A 236 7.71 -6.62 16.21
CA ALA A 236 9.14 -6.91 16.24
C ALA A 236 9.78 -6.53 17.59
N ARG A 237 9.34 -5.43 18.22
CA ARG A 237 9.80 -5.05 19.57
C ARG A 237 9.40 -6.09 20.62
N GLY A 238 8.25 -6.73 20.46
CA GLY A 238 7.77 -7.79 21.35
C GLY A 238 8.61 -9.08 21.31
N VAL A 239 9.45 -9.26 20.29
CA VAL A 239 10.33 -10.44 20.13
C VAL A 239 11.83 -10.08 20.26
N VAL A 240 12.14 -8.89 20.77
CA VAL A 240 13.51 -8.54 21.15
C VAL A 240 13.93 -9.38 22.36
N GLY A 241 15.12 -9.98 22.27
CA GLY A 241 15.65 -10.94 23.25
C GLY A 241 15.43 -12.41 22.87
N SER A 242 14.48 -12.70 21.96
CA SER A 242 14.24 -14.06 21.46
C SER A 242 14.64 -14.22 19.98
N LEU A 243 14.16 -13.32 19.11
CA LEU A 243 14.43 -13.36 17.67
C LEU A 243 15.32 -12.21 17.20
N LEU A 244 15.15 -11.03 17.78
CA LEU A 244 15.89 -9.81 17.43
C LEU A 244 16.71 -9.32 18.63
N ARG A 245 17.79 -8.58 18.35
CA ARG A 245 18.59 -7.90 19.40
C ARG A 245 18.12 -6.48 19.67
N GLY A 246 17.39 -5.88 18.73
CA GLY A 246 16.83 -4.54 18.84
C GLY A 246 16.00 -4.18 17.61
N VAL A 247 15.31 -3.03 17.69
CA VAL A 247 14.55 -2.43 16.57
C VAL A 247 14.85 -0.93 16.52
N GLU A 248 15.30 -0.45 15.37
CA GLU A 248 15.70 0.95 15.15
C GLU A 248 14.96 1.55 13.95
N VAL A 249 14.54 2.81 14.08
CA VAL A 249 14.01 3.62 12.98
C VAL A 249 14.96 4.77 12.75
N VAL A 250 15.79 4.66 11.73
CA VAL A 250 16.98 5.51 11.50
C VAL A 250 17.17 5.79 10.02
N ASP A 251 17.98 6.78 9.69
CA ASP A 251 18.47 6.93 8.31
C ASP A 251 19.49 5.82 8.06
N ILE A 252 19.33 5.08 6.96
CA ILE A 252 20.16 3.90 6.67
C ILE A 252 20.98 4.20 5.42
N PRO A 253 22.31 4.40 5.53
CA PRO A 253 23.17 4.53 4.36
C PRO A 253 23.11 3.28 3.49
N VAL A 254 23.08 3.44 2.16
CA VAL A 254 23.00 2.31 1.22
C VAL A 254 24.12 1.29 1.44
N ALA A 255 25.32 1.73 1.79
CA ALA A 255 26.44 0.83 2.09
C ALA A 255 26.15 -0.09 3.30
N GLN A 256 25.55 0.46 4.36
CA GLN A 256 25.14 -0.31 5.54
C GLN A 256 23.98 -1.27 5.20
N ALA A 257 23.00 -0.79 4.45
CA ALA A 257 21.87 -1.59 4.01
C ALA A 257 22.31 -2.83 3.21
N ARG A 258 23.24 -2.66 2.26
CA ARG A 258 23.79 -3.76 1.46
C ARG A 258 24.62 -4.77 2.25
N ALA A 259 25.22 -4.34 3.36
CA ALA A 259 25.97 -5.21 4.27
C ALA A 259 25.08 -5.97 5.26
N SER A 260 23.74 -5.84 5.15
CA SER A 260 22.81 -6.52 6.04
C SER A 260 22.73 -8.02 5.74
N ARG A 261 22.42 -8.82 6.77
CA ARG A 261 22.22 -10.26 6.64
C ARG A 261 20.91 -10.59 5.94
N GLU A 262 19.87 -9.81 6.20
CA GLU A 262 18.56 -9.95 5.57
C GLU A 262 18.03 -8.57 5.17
N MET A 263 17.35 -8.49 4.02
CA MET A 263 16.57 -7.33 3.60
C MET A 263 15.13 -7.78 3.37
N LEU A 264 14.18 -6.94 3.76
CA LEU A 264 12.77 -7.24 3.80
C LEU A 264 11.99 -6.19 3.01
N LEU A 265 10.99 -6.65 2.27
CA LEU A 265 9.94 -5.84 1.66
C LEU A 265 8.67 -5.96 2.50
N ILE A 266 8.07 -4.83 2.86
CA ILE A 266 6.94 -4.77 3.81
C ILE A 266 5.76 -4.00 3.21
N GLY A 267 4.57 -4.58 3.21
CA GLY A 267 3.36 -3.87 2.77
C GLY A 267 2.06 -4.64 2.94
N SER A 268 0.93 -3.95 2.83
CA SER A 268 -0.40 -4.53 3.12
C SER A 268 -0.74 -5.75 2.29
N SER A 269 -0.30 -5.82 1.03
CA SER A 269 -0.56 -6.96 0.14
C SER A 269 0.52 -8.04 0.20
N VAL A 270 1.80 -7.66 0.21
CA VAL A 270 2.95 -8.59 0.23
C VAL A 270 3.28 -9.15 1.62
N LYS A 271 2.76 -8.50 2.68
CA LYS A 271 3.09 -8.73 4.08
C LYS A 271 4.56 -8.48 4.36
N VAL A 272 5.37 -9.54 4.43
CA VAL A 272 6.83 -9.50 4.58
C VAL A 272 7.39 -10.49 3.58
N ALA A 273 8.23 -10.00 2.66
CA ALA A 273 8.94 -10.83 1.69
C ALA A 273 10.45 -10.56 1.72
N PRO A 274 11.29 -11.60 1.62
CA PRO A 274 12.75 -11.46 1.62
C PRO A 274 13.26 -10.89 0.29
N ILE A 275 14.18 -9.93 0.37
CA ILE A 275 14.99 -9.46 -0.75
C ILE A 275 16.37 -10.09 -0.60
N VAL A 276 16.80 -10.81 -1.63
CA VAL A 276 18.04 -11.61 -1.62
C VAL A 276 19.14 -11.05 -2.51
N GLU A 277 18.79 -10.10 -3.39
CA GLU A 277 19.73 -9.44 -4.29
C GLU A 277 19.37 -7.97 -4.44
N TRP A 278 20.36 -7.08 -4.36
CA TRP A 278 20.22 -5.66 -4.66
C TRP A 278 21.33 -5.17 -5.60
N ASP A 279 20.96 -4.76 -6.80
CA ASP A 279 21.84 -4.37 -7.91
C ASP A 279 22.82 -5.50 -8.27
N ARG A 280 22.27 -6.71 -8.47
CA ARG A 280 23.03 -7.90 -8.87
C ARG A 280 24.12 -8.30 -7.88
N LYS A 281 23.98 -7.88 -6.63
CA LYS A 281 24.82 -8.30 -5.51
C LYS A 281 23.94 -8.96 -4.46
N PRO A 282 24.37 -10.10 -3.88
CA PRO A 282 23.60 -10.77 -2.86
C PRO A 282 23.47 -9.91 -1.62
N ILE A 283 22.31 -10.01 -0.96
CA ILE A 283 22.13 -9.61 0.43
C ILE A 283 22.37 -10.86 1.29
N GLY A 284 23.22 -10.74 2.32
CA GLY A 284 23.64 -11.89 3.12
C GLY A 284 24.24 -13.01 2.27
N ASP A 285 23.66 -14.20 2.35
CA ASP A 285 24.06 -15.39 1.58
C ASP A 285 23.29 -15.57 0.26
N GLY A 286 22.46 -14.59 -0.12
CA GLY A 286 21.64 -14.62 -1.33
C GLY A 286 20.43 -15.56 -1.23
N ARG A 287 19.95 -15.87 -0.01
CA ARG A 287 18.78 -16.72 0.22
C ARG A 287 17.79 -16.08 1.21
N PRO A 288 16.51 -16.46 1.15
CA PRO A 288 15.53 -16.07 2.15
C PRO A 288 15.97 -16.42 3.57
N GLY A 289 16.13 -15.40 4.42
CA GLY A 289 16.54 -15.57 5.80
C GLY A 289 15.39 -15.95 6.75
N PRO A 290 15.73 -16.50 7.94
CA PRO A 290 14.74 -16.97 8.90
C PRO A 290 13.93 -15.85 9.55
N LEU A 291 14.46 -14.62 9.66
CA LEU A 291 13.72 -13.52 10.27
C LEU A 291 12.63 -12.99 9.36
N ALA A 292 12.86 -12.94 8.05
CA ALA A 292 11.81 -12.62 7.08
C ALA A 292 10.57 -13.52 7.27
N ARG A 293 10.79 -14.83 7.39
CA ARG A 293 9.74 -15.81 7.63
C ARG A 293 9.08 -15.63 8.99
N ALA A 294 9.86 -15.52 10.06
CA ALA A 294 9.32 -15.38 11.42
C ALA A 294 8.48 -14.11 11.58
N LEU A 295 8.92 -12.99 10.99
CA LEU A 295 8.19 -11.73 10.99
C LEU A 295 6.92 -11.80 10.14
N ARG A 296 6.95 -12.50 9.00
CA ARG A 296 5.75 -12.77 8.20
C ARG A 296 4.72 -13.59 8.98
N GLU A 297 5.15 -14.66 9.66
CA GLU A 297 4.29 -15.50 10.48
C GLU A 297 3.71 -14.74 11.67
N LEU A 298 4.52 -13.89 12.32
CA LEU A 298 4.08 -13.03 13.41
C LEU A 298 2.99 -12.05 12.97
N LEU A 299 3.21 -11.33 11.87
CA LEU A 299 2.20 -10.45 11.28
C LEU A 299 0.97 -11.25 10.81
N GLY A 300 1.17 -12.44 10.25
CA GLY A 300 0.10 -13.34 9.82
C GLY A 300 -0.83 -13.70 10.98
N ARG A 301 -0.30 -14.10 12.14
CA ARG A 301 -1.11 -14.36 13.34
C ARG A 301 -1.85 -13.12 13.80
N ASP A 302 -1.18 -11.98 13.87
CA ASP A 302 -1.79 -10.71 14.26
C ASP A 302 -2.98 -10.33 13.36
N MET A 303 -2.87 -10.59 12.05
CA MET A 303 -3.97 -10.36 11.10
C MET A 303 -5.18 -11.28 11.26
N HIS A 304 -5.03 -12.45 11.89
CA HIS A 304 -6.13 -13.40 12.08
C HIS A 304 -6.71 -13.34 13.50
N GLU A 305 -5.86 -13.06 14.49
CA GLU A 305 -6.15 -13.24 15.91
C GLU A 305 -6.09 -11.92 16.70
N GLY A 306 -5.55 -10.84 16.13
CA GLY A 306 -5.37 -9.54 16.80
C GLY A 306 -6.69 -8.88 17.17
N THR A 307 -7.09 -8.99 18.45
CA THR A 307 -8.42 -8.56 18.90
C THR A 307 -8.64 -7.05 18.88
N ASP A 308 -7.59 -6.24 18.93
CA ASP A 308 -7.64 -4.76 18.93
C ASP A 308 -7.58 -4.15 17.53
N ARG A 309 -7.36 -4.96 16.48
CA ARG A 309 -7.13 -4.50 15.10
C ARG A 309 -8.17 -4.94 14.10
N LEU A 310 -9.13 -5.75 14.52
CA LEU A 310 -10.09 -6.37 13.63
C LEU A 310 -11.48 -5.73 13.79
N ILE A 311 -12.06 -5.33 12.66
CA ILE A 311 -13.45 -4.85 12.60
C ILE A 311 -14.28 -5.88 11.85
N ASP A 312 -15.35 -6.38 12.48
CA ASP A 312 -16.28 -7.30 11.82
C ASP A 312 -17.01 -6.64 10.64
N VAL A 313 -17.02 -7.34 9.51
CA VAL A 313 -17.84 -6.95 8.36
C VAL A 313 -19.27 -7.45 8.58
N PRO A 314 -20.30 -6.59 8.47
CA PRO A 314 -21.70 -6.96 8.71
C PRO A 314 -22.30 -7.65 7.47
N TYR A 315 -21.88 -8.89 7.19
CA TYR A 315 -22.42 -9.72 6.09
C TYR A 315 -23.92 -9.98 6.23
#